data_AF-S7TKI0-F1
#
_entry.id   AF-S7TKI0-F1
#
_cell.length_a   1.000
_cell.length_b   1.000
_cell.length_c   1.000
_cell.angle_alpha   90.00
_cell.angle_beta   90.00
_cell.angle_gamma   90.00
#
_symmetry.space_group_name_H-M   'P 1'
#
loop_
_entity.id
_entity.type
_entity.pdbx_description
1 polymer ?
#
loop_
_entity_poly.entity_id
_entity_poly.type
_entity_poly.pdbx_seq_one_letter_code
_entity_poly.pdbx_strand_id
1 'polypeptide(L)'
;MKANRLGVDGVVLNQEQRLALEMMRDGGNVFLTGRAGTGKSTVVHAYAREAKDVALLAPTGIAALNIGGSTIRDVNEADYSPHIKD
;
A
#
# COMPACT_ATOMS: atom_id res chain seq x y z
N MET A 1 3.30 24.29 13.85
CA MET A 1 2.38 23.13 13.70
C MET A 1 2.31 22.76 12.23
N LYS A 2 3.01 21.69 11.79
CA LYS A 2 2.89 21.21 10.40
C LYS A 2 1.67 20.31 10.34
N ALA A 3 0.66 20.68 9.55
CA ALA A 3 -0.49 19.83 9.31
C ALA A 3 0.01 18.47 8.83
N ASN A 4 -0.41 17.43 9.56
CA ASN A 4 -0.12 16.03 9.29
C ASN A 4 -0.63 15.69 7.89
N ARG A 5 0.23 15.77 6.86
CA ARG A 5 -0.10 15.31 5.51
C ARG A 5 0.01 13.79 5.52
N LEU A 6 -1.04 13.13 6.04
CA LEU A 6 -1.26 11.69 5.89
C LEU A 6 -1.60 11.41 4.43
N GLY A 7 -0.60 11.46 3.58
CA GLY A 7 -0.76 11.45 2.14
C GLY A 7 0.47 10.94 1.43
N VAL A 8 0.25 10.32 0.28
CA VAL A 8 1.29 9.77 -0.59
C VAL A 8 1.28 10.59 -1.88
N ASP A 9 2.44 11.01 -2.37
CA ASP A 9 2.58 11.74 -3.63
C ASP A 9 1.70 13.01 -3.72
N GLY A 10 1.50 13.69 -2.59
CA GLY A 10 0.64 14.88 -2.49
C GLY A 10 -0.86 14.60 -2.41
N VAL A 11 -1.28 13.34 -2.41
CA VAL A 11 -2.69 12.94 -2.26
C VAL A 11 -3.10 12.91 -0.79
N VAL A 12 -4.16 13.64 -0.43
CA VAL A 12 -4.74 13.60 0.92
C VAL A 12 -5.66 12.39 1.04
N LEU A 13 -5.39 11.49 1.99
CA LEU A 13 -6.28 10.35 2.26
C LEU A 13 -7.63 10.82 2.81
N ASN A 14 -8.72 10.13 2.48
CA ASN A 14 -10.03 10.37 3.09
C ASN A 14 -10.16 9.66 4.46
N GLN A 15 -11.32 9.75 5.11
CA GLN A 15 -11.52 9.17 6.45
C GLN A 15 -11.43 7.64 6.45
N GLU A 16 -12.07 6.96 5.49
CA GLU A 16 -12.06 5.49 5.39
C GLU A 16 -10.66 4.96 5.08
N GLN A 17 -9.92 5.65 4.22
CA GLN A 17 -8.53 5.31 3.87
C GLN A 17 -7.59 5.48 5.06
N ARG A 18 -7.77 6.55 5.86
CA ARG A 18 -7.01 6.73 7.12
C ARG A 18 -7.31 5.62 8.11
N LEU A 19 -8.58 5.28 8.29
CA LEU A 19 -8.98 4.19 9.19
C LEU A 19 -8.34 2.85 8.76
N ALA A 20 -8.38 2.53 7.47
CA ALA A 20 -7.73 1.33 6.96
C ALA A 20 -6.21 1.34 7.21
N LEU A 21 -5.54 2.47 6.97
CA LEU A 21 -4.11 2.62 7.22
C LEU A 21 -3.77 2.46 8.72
N GLU A 22 -4.57 3.02 9.62
CA GLU A 22 -4.42 2.85 11.06
C GLU A 22 -4.58 1.37 11.48
N MET A 23 -5.60 0.68 10.97
CA MET A 23 -5.80 -0.75 11.24
C MET A 23 -4.63 -1.62 10.74
N MET A 24 -4.02 -1.25 9.61
CA MET A 24 -2.82 -1.93 9.09
C MET A 24 -1.60 -1.68 9.99
N ARG A 25 -1.40 -0.44 10.46
CA ARG A 25 -0.31 -0.07 11.40
C ARG A 25 -0.38 -0.83 12.72
N ASP A 26 -1.59 -1.08 13.21
CA ASP A 26 -1.82 -1.85 14.44
C ASP A 26 -1.55 -3.35 14.28
N GLY A 27 -1.13 -3.80 13.07
CA GLY A 27 -0.86 -5.21 12.78
C GLY A 27 -2.13 -6.03 12.53
N GLY A 28 -3.27 -5.37 12.31
CA GLY A 28 -4.54 -6.03 12.02
C GLY A 28 -4.58 -6.61 10.61
N ASN A 29 -5.31 -7.72 10.44
CA ASN A 29 -5.65 -8.25 9.12
C ASN A 29 -6.77 -7.41 8.51
N VAL A 30 -6.48 -6.68 7.42
CA VAL A 30 -7.44 -5.76 6.78
C VAL A 30 -7.81 -6.27 5.39
N PHE A 31 -9.11 -6.43 5.14
CA PHE A 31 -9.65 -6.63 3.80
C PHE A 31 -10.15 -5.31 3.22
N LEU A 32 -9.32 -4.66 2.39
CA LEU A 32 -9.66 -3.37 1.77
C LEU A 32 -10.38 -3.58 0.43
N THR A 33 -11.69 -3.31 0.41
CA THR A 33 -12.53 -3.43 -0.80
C THR A 33 -13.08 -2.08 -1.26
N GLY A 34 -13.67 -2.05 -2.45
CA GLY A 34 -14.25 -0.85 -3.05
C GLY A 34 -14.26 -0.90 -4.58
N ARG A 35 -15.07 -0.05 -5.21
CA ARG A 35 -15.21 0.03 -6.67
C ARG A 35 -13.87 0.35 -7.37
N ALA A 36 -13.80 0.11 -8.67
CA ALA A 36 -12.64 0.54 -9.46
C ALA A 36 -12.43 2.07 -9.33
N GLY A 37 -11.18 2.51 -9.24
CA GLY A 37 -10.83 3.93 -9.13
C GLY A 37 -10.99 4.58 -7.76
N THR A 38 -11.35 3.85 -6.69
CA THR A 38 -11.55 4.43 -5.34
C THR A 38 -10.25 4.60 -4.52
N GLY A 39 -9.07 4.50 -5.14
CA GLY A 39 -7.79 4.74 -4.45
C GLY A 39 -7.32 3.64 -3.50
N LYS A 40 -7.70 2.37 -3.74
CA LYS A 40 -7.22 1.23 -2.90
C LYS A 40 -5.70 1.10 -2.91
N SER A 41 -5.08 1.14 -4.09
CA SER A 41 -3.61 1.09 -4.22
C SER A 41 -2.93 2.28 -3.54
N THR A 42 -3.59 3.44 -3.45
CA THR A 42 -3.07 4.60 -2.71
C THR A 42 -2.90 4.29 -1.22
N VAL A 43 -3.83 3.55 -0.61
CA VAL A 43 -3.70 3.11 0.81
C VAL A 43 -2.56 2.10 0.96
N VAL A 44 -2.46 1.14 0.02
CA VAL A 44 -1.36 0.16 0.00
C VAL A 44 0.00 0.84 -0.10
N HIS A 45 0.14 1.83 -0.99
CA HIS A 45 1.40 2.61 -1.12
C HIS A 45 1.68 3.44 0.13
N ALA A 46 0.64 3.98 0.79
CA ALA A 46 0.81 4.74 2.02
C ALA A 46 1.43 3.89 3.12
N TYR A 47 0.92 2.69 3.30
CA TYR A 47 1.45 1.73 4.27
C TYR A 47 2.87 1.27 3.88
N ALA A 48 3.09 0.95 2.60
CA ALA A 48 4.37 0.44 2.15
C ALA A 48 5.53 1.45 2.26
N ARG A 49 5.26 2.76 2.21
CA ARG A 49 6.29 3.80 2.38
C ARG A 49 6.76 3.96 3.83
N GLU A 50 5.99 3.51 4.82
CA GLU A 50 6.35 3.61 6.24
C GLU A 50 6.75 2.28 6.88
N ALA A 51 6.32 1.15 6.31
CA ALA A 51 6.68 -0.18 6.77
C ALA A 51 8.14 -0.53 6.42
N LYS A 52 8.85 -1.15 7.36
CA LYS A 52 10.12 -1.84 7.13
C LYS A 52 9.79 -3.33 7.06
N ASP A 53 10.25 -4.02 6.02
CA ASP A 53 10.01 -5.45 5.78
C ASP A 53 8.58 -5.81 5.36
N VAL A 54 8.14 -5.28 4.22
CA VAL A 54 6.83 -5.59 3.63
C VAL A 54 6.99 -6.12 2.21
N ALA A 55 6.32 -7.22 1.88
CA ALA A 55 6.22 -7.70 0.51
C ALA A 55 4.87 -7.25 -0.09
N LEU A 56 4.92 -6.56 -1.23
CA LEU A 56 3.72 -6.20 -1.99
C LEU A 56 3.46 -7.25 -3.07
N LEU A 57 2.31 -7.93 -2.99
CA LEU A 57 2.00 -9.07 -3.83
C LEU A 57 0.70 -8.87 -4.61
N ALA A 58 0.69 -9.36 -5.85
CA ALA A 58 -0.53 -9.42 -6.65
C ALA A 58 -0.68 -10.73 -7.44
N PRO A 59 -1.89 -11.09 -7.89
CA PRO A 59 -2.11 -12.33 -8.66
C PRO A 59 -1.56 -12.29 -10.10
N THR A 60 -1.36 -11.11 -10.69
CA THR A 60 -0.91 -10.94 -12.07
C THR A 60 0.27 -9.98 -12.16
N GLY A 61 1.11 -10.16 -13.19
CA GLY A 61 2.32 -9.34 -13.38
C GLY A 61 2.03 -7.84 -13.51
N ILE A 62 1.02 -7.45 -14.30
CA ILE A 62 0.66 -6.03 -14.44
C ILE A 62 0.17 -5.43 -13.11
N ALA A 63 -0.60 -6.19 -12.31
CA ALA A 63 -1.04 -5.71 -11.01
C ALA A 63 0.13 -5.58 -10.01
N ALA A 64 1.08 -6.52 -10.04
CA ALA A 64 2.27 -6.49 -9.21
C ALA A 64 3.15 -5.26 -9.54
N LEU A 65 3.36 -5.00 -10.83
CA LEU A 65 4.08 -3.82 -11.31
C LEU A 65 3.41 -2.51 -10.86
N ASN A 66 2.07 -2.45 -10.89
CA ASN A 66 1.32 -1.24 -10.49
C ASN A 66 1.45 -0.91 -9.00
N ILE A 67 1.77 -1.89 -8.16
CA ILE A 67 2.01 -1.68 -6.73
C ILE A 67 3.51 -1.68 -6.36
N GLY A 68 4.41 -1.76 -7.35
CA GLY A 68 5.85 -1.82 -7.10
C GLY A 68 6.31 -3.09 -6.40
N GLY A 69 5.64 -4.22 -6.67
CA GLY A 69 5.88 -5.50 -6.03
C GLY A 69 5.97 -6.68 -7.01
N SER A 70 5.76 -7.89 -6.47
CA SER A 70 5.96 -9.17 -7.16
C SER A 70 4.67 -9.98 -7.26
N THR A 71 4.68 -11.02 -8.08
CA THR A 71 3.53 -11.92 -8.13
C THR A 71 3.55 -12.87 -6.93
N ILE A 72 2.39 -13.37 -6.51
CA ILE A 72 2.30 -14.38 -5.45
C ILE A 72 3.12 -15.64 -5.81
N ARG A 73 3.28 -15.95 -7.10
CA ARG A 73 4.01 -17.13 -7.58
C ARG A 73 5.53 -16.99 -7.40
N ASP A 74 6.07 -15.79 -7.60
CA ASP A 74 7.51 -15.58 -7.81
C ASP A 74 8.21 -14.86 -6.65
N VAL A 75 7.49 -14.56 -5.55
CA VAL A 75 8.01 -13.84 -4.38
C VAL A 75 9.21 -14.56 -3.72
N ASN A 76 10.20 -13.78 -3.29
CA ASN A 76 11.40 -14.22 -2.57
C ASN A 76 11.84 -13.19 -1.51
N GLU A 77 12.93 -13.46 -0.76
CA GLU A 77 13.37 -12.56 0.33
C GLU A 77 13.77 -11.15 -0.13
N ALA A 78 14.20 -10.96 -1.39
CA ALA A 78 14.55 -9.64 -1.89
C ALA A 78 13.33 -8.72 -2.08
N ASP A 79 12.11 -9.27 -2.10
CA ASP A 79 10.87 -8.51 -2.31
C ASP A 79 10.35 -7.80 -1.05
N TYR A 80 10.96 -8.04 0.13
CA TYR A 80 10.53 -7.44 1.41
C TYR A 80 10.89 -5.95 1.55
N SER A 81 11.35 -5.32 0.49
CA SER A 81 11.64 -3.89 0.41
C SER A 81 11.08 -3.34 -0.92
N PRO A 82 9.78 -2.97 -0.97
CA PRO A 82 9.11 -2.68 -2.23
C PRO A 82 9.75 -1.48 -2.95
N HIS A 83 9.87 -1.59 -4.27
CA HIS A 83 10.41 -0.53 -5.12
C HIS A 83 9.28 0.39 -5.60
N ILE A 84 8.71 1.15 -4.68
CA ILE A 84 7.70 2.16 -5.04
C ILE A 84 8.41 3.33 -5.72
N LYS A 85 8.13 3.52 -7.01
CA LYS A 85 8.56 4.70 -7.75
C LYS A 85 7.76 5.91 -7.28
N ASP A 86 8.45 7.02 -7.12
CA ASP A 86 7.84 8.33 -6.85
C ASP A 86 6.97 8.83 -8.02
#